data_AF-A0A371E0I7-F1
#
_entry.id   AF-A0A371E0I7-F1
#
_cell.length_a   1.000
_cell.length_b   1.000
_cell.length_c   1.000
_cell.angle_alpha   90.00
_cell.angle_beta   90.00
_cell.angle_gamma   90.00
#
_symmetry.space_group_name_H-M   'P 1'
#
loop_
_entity.id
_entity.type
_entity.pdbx_description
1 polymer ?
#
loop_
_entity_poly.entity_id
_entity_poly.type
_entity_poly.pdbx_seq_one_letter_code
_entity_poly.pdbx_strand_id
1 'polypeptide(L)'
;MDDGELQFGDEIGPKLLKAIEESRISIVVFSENYAASSWCLDELVRIHECMKSKKQLVYPIFYKVDPSDVRYQNGSYGQAMTKHESRRDESKFIDDLVSKIFIKVSPKDLSRDEHIVGREYLVKELKSHLDLES
;
A
#
# COMPACT_ATOMS: atom_id res chain seq x y z
N MET A 1 -21.44 11.61 -7.09
CA MET A 1 -21.68 10.33 -7.76
C MET A 1 -20.57 9.42 -7.28
N ASP A 2 -20.99 8.44 -6.49
CA ASP A 2 -20.16 7.53 -5.71
C ASP A 2 -19.98 6.25 -6.54
N ASP A 3 -18.75 6.03 -7.02
CA ASP A 3 -18.30 4.79 -7.67
C ASP A 3 -17.32 4.03 -6.73
N GLY A 4 -17.30 4.33 -5.43
CA GLY A 4 -16.25 3.88 -4.51
C GLY A 4 -16.71 2.97 -3.38
N GLU A 5 -17.96 3.06 -2.94
CA GLU A 5 -18.53 2.15 -1.95
C GLU A 5 -19.12 0.91 -2.64
N LEU A 6 -18.25 0.06 -3.19
CA LEU A 6 -18.66 -1.31 -3.44
C LEU A 6 -19.08 -1.90 -2.08
N GLN A 7 -20.32 -2.37 -2.00
CA GLN A 7 -20.87 -3.14 -0.88
C GLN A 7 -20.05 -4.43 -0.70
N PHE A 8 -18.88 -4.33 -0.08
CA PHE A 8 -17.85 -5.37 -0.01
C PHE A 8 -17.89 -6.16 1.32
N GLY A 9 -18.94 -5.96 2.11
CA GLY A 9 -18.97 -6.20 3.56
C GLY A 9 -18.92 -7.67 4.00
N ASP A 10 -19.58 -8.62 3.32
CA ASP A 10 -19.83 -9.92 3.98
C ASP A 10 -19.24 -11.15 3.26
N GLU A 11 -19.15 -11.17 1.92
CA GLU A 11 -18.65 -12.37 1.20
C GLU A 11 -17.25 -12.21 0.61
N ILE A 12 -16.82 -10.98 0.31
CA ILE A 12 -15.55 -10.75 -0.37
C ILE A 12 -14.42 -10.53 0.64
N GLY A 13 -14.71 -9.97 1.81
CA GLY A 13 -13.76 -9.82 2.91
C GLY A 13 -12.96 -11.09 3.22
N PRO A 14 -13.62 -12.22 3.57
CA PRO A 14 -12.91 -13.47 3.88
C PRO A 14 -12.09 -14.01 2.70
N LYS A 15 -12.61 -13.90 1.47
CA LYS A 15 -11.92 -14.36 0.25
C LYS A 15 -10.70 -13.49 -0.05
N LEU A 16 -10.80 -12.19 0.15
CA LEU A 16 -9.73 -11.23 -0.10
C LEU A 16 -8.63 -11.33 0.95
N LEU A 17 -8.98 -11.45 2.24
CA LEU A 17 -8.01 -11.72 3.31
C LEU A 17 -7.24 -13.01 3.05
N LYS A 18 -7.94 -14.07 2.63
CA LYS A 18 -7.31 -15.33 2.24
C LYS A 18 -6.38 -15.15 1.03
N ALA A 19 -6.80 -14.40 0.02
CA ALA A 19 -5.95 -14.11 -1.14
C ALA A 19 -4.68 -13.33 -0.76
N ILE A 20 -4.78 -12.34 0.13
CA ILE A 20 -3.64 -11.61 0.68
C ILE A 20 -2.67 -12.58 1.37
N GLU A 21 -3.21 -13.47 2.18
CA GLU A 21 -2.46 -14.44 2.96
C GLU A 21 -1.76 -15.52 2.14
N GLU A 22 -2.35 -15.93 1.01
CA GLU A 22 -1.82 -16.95 0.10
C GLU A 22 -0.89 -16.34 -0.96
N SER A 23 -0.92 -15.03 -1.13
CA SER A 23 -0.12 -14.33 -2.13
C SER A 23 1.37 -14.27 -1.76
N ARG A 24 2.23 -14.50 -2.75
CA ARG A 24 3.69 -14.30 -2.61
C ARG A 24 4.08 -12.82 -2.67
N ILE A 25 3.28 -12.02 -3.36
CA ILE A 25 3.54 -10.61 -3.64
C ILE A 25 2.25 -9.81 -3.41
N SER A 26 2.35 -8.67 -2.75
CA SER A 26 1.29 -7.67 -2.60
C SER A 26 1.72 -6.36 -3.25
N ILE A 27 0.85 -5.79 -4.08
CA ILE A 27 1.04 -4.46 -4.66
C ILE A 27 0.05 -3.51 -4.00
N VAL A 28 0.54 -2.51 -3.28
CA VAL A 28 -0.28 -1.56 -2.52
C VAL A 28 -0.35 -0.24 -3.28
N VAL A 29 -1.53 0.17 -3.72
CA VAL A 29 -1.72 1.43 -4.45
C VAL A 29 -2.18 2.53 -3.50
N PHE A 30 -1.23 3.32 -3.01
CA PHE A 30 -1.52 4.51 -2.23
C PHE A 30 -2.09 5.61 -3.12
N SER A 31 -3.26 6.12 -2.76
CA SER A 31 -3.95 7.22 -3.45
C SER A 31 -4.42 8.25 -2.44
N GLU A 32 -4.81 9.44 -2.91
CA GLU A 32 -5.24 10.55 -2.06
C GLU A 32 -6.28 10.17 -1.00
N ASN A 33 -7.19 9.23 -1.31
CA ASN A 33 -8.29 8.79 -0.44
C ASN A 33 -8.04 7.45 0.26
N TYR A 34 -6.88 6.81 0.08
CA TYR A 34 -6.60 5.48 0.65
C TYR A 34 -6.79 5.47 2.17
N ALA A 35 -6.22 6.46 2.85
CA ALA A 35 -6.29 6.57 4.31
C ALA A 35 -7.70 6.93 4.82
N ALA A 36 -8.60 7.41 3.97
CA ALA A 36 -9.98 7.70 4.37
C ALA A 36 -10.82 6.42 4.52
N SER A 37 -10.43 5.33 3.85
CA SER A 37 -11.12 4.03 3.92
C SER A 37 -10.54 3.16 5.04
N SER A 38 -11.33 2.90 6.09
CA SER A 38 -10.94 1.95 7.16
C SER A 38 -10.63 0.56 6.60
N TRP A 39 -11.35 0.15 5.55
CA TRP A 39 -11.11 -1.14 4.89
C TRP A 39 -9.72 -1.22 4.27
N CYS A 40 -9.30 -0.17 3.54
CA CYS A 40 -7.96 -0.12 2.95
C CYS A 40 -6.86 -0.15 4.02
N LEU A 41 -7.14 0.40 5.21
CA LEU A 41 -6.23 0.33 6.35
C LEU A 41 -6.20 -1.06 6.99
N ASP A 42 -7.36 -1.72 7.13
CA ASP A 42 -7.45 -3.10 7.63
C ASP A 42 -6.72 -4.09 6.71
N GLU A 43 -6.88 -3.96 5.40
CA GLU A 43 -6.13 -4.74 4.40
C GLU A 43 -4.63 -4.49 4.50
N LEU A 44 -4.25 -3.23 4.65
CA LEU A 44 -2.86 -2.84 4.78
C LEU A 44 -2.23 -3.54 5.98
N VAL A 45 -2.90 -3.52 7.15
CA VAL A 45 -2.48 -4.23 8.36
C VAL A 45 -2.20 -5.72 8.08
N ARG A 46 -3.15 -6.41 7.43
CA ARG A 46 -2.99 -7.84 7.09
C ARG A 46 -1.82 -8.10 6.15
N ILE A 47 -1.58 -7.23 5.16
CA ILE A 47 -0.46 -7.37 4.21
C ILE A 47 0.90 -7.38 4.93
N HIS A 48 1.09 -6.53 5.93
CA HIS A 48 2.38 -6.48 6.66
C HIS A 48 2.52 -7.54 7.73
N GLU A 49 1.42 -8.01 8.32
CA GLU A 49 1.45 -9.25 9.09
C GLU A 49 2.00 -10.39 8.22
N CYS A 50 1.55 -10.50 6.97
CA CYS A 50 2.04 -11.48 6.01
C CYS A 50 3.48 -11.19 5.54
N MET A 51 3.85 -9.93 5.35
CA MET A 51 5.25 -9.52 5.09
C MET A 51 6.18 -10.00 6.20
N LYS A 52 5.79 -9.83 7.46
CA LYS A 52 6.60 -10.23 8.63
C LYS A 52 6.62 -11.74 8.86
N SER A 53 5.45 -12.38 8.80
CA SER A 53 5.29 -13.80 9.16
C SER A 53 5.59 -14.76 8.02
N LYS A 54 5.25 -14.40 6.77
CA LYS A 54 5.36 -15.25 5.58
C LYS A 54 6.42 -14.78 4.58
N LYS A 55 7.16 -13.70 4.88
CA LYS A 55 8.13 -13.07 3.98
C LYS A 55 7.53 -12.66 2.63
N GLN A 56 6.24 -12.32 2.62
CA GLN A 56 5.57 -11.80 1.44
C GLN A 56 6.26 -10.51 0.96
N LEU A 57 6.47 -10.38 -0.35
CA LEU A 57 7.05 -9.17 -0.93
C LEU A 57 5.96 -8.11 -1.08
N VAL A 58 6.27 -6.88 -0.69
CA VAL A 58 5.31 -5.77 -0.76
C VAL A 58 5.90 -4.64 -1.58
N TYR A 59 5.14 -4.21 -2.59
CA TYR A 59 5.53 -3.12 -3.48
C TYR A 59 4.47 -2.02 -3.49
N PRO A 60 4.82 -0.78 -3.13
CA PRO A 60 3.90 0.34 -3.14
C PRO A 60 3.91 1.01 -4.50
N ILE A 61 2.76 1.55 -4.85
CA ILE A 61 2.56 2.46 -5.97
C ILE A 61 1.93 3.73 -5.39
N PHE A 62 2.47 4.88 -5.76
CA PHE A 62 1.94 6.18 -5.34
C PHE A 62 1.19 6.80 -6.52
N TYR A 63 -0.14 6.79 -6.45
CA TYR A 63 -1.02 7.31 -7.49
C TYR A 63 -1.62 8.65 -7.06
N LYS A 64 -1.18 9.72 -7.73
CA LYS A 64 -1.62 11.12 -7.46
C LYS A 64 -1.50 11.53 -5.99
N VAL A 65 -0.52 10.99 -5.28
CA VAL A 65 -0.19 11.36 -3.91
C VAL A 65 1.32 11.51 -3.80
N ASP A 66 1.79 12.50 -3.04
CA ASP A 66 3.23 12.61 -2.76
C ASP A 66 3.63 11.48 -1.79
N PRO A 67 4.66 10.68 -2.11
CA PRO A 67 5.14 9.64 -1.19
C PRO A 67 5.48 10.15 0.22
N SER A 68 5.87 11.42 0.36
CA SER A 68 6.11 12.06 1.66
C SER A 68 4.82 12.31 2.45
N ASP A 69 3.70 12.58 1.79
CA ASP A 69 2.40 12.71 2.45
C ASP A 69 1.95 11.37 3.04
N VAL A 70 2.20 10.27 2.32
CA VAL A 70 1.96 8.91 2.84
C VAL A 70 2.90 8.60 4.01
N ARG A 71 4.21 8.88 3.84
CA ARG A 71 5.25 8.54 4.82
C ARG A 71 5.11 9.29 6.14
N TYR A 72 4.82 10.58 6.08
CA TYR A 72 4.76 11.45 7.25
C TYR A 72 3.32 11.75 7.68
N GLN A 73 2.34 11.11 7.04
CA GLN A 73 0.91 11.34 7.24
C GLN A 73 0.57 12.84 7.19
N ASN A 74 1.03 13.52 6.14
CA ASN A 74 0.69 14.91 5.86
C ASN A 74 -0.52 14.98 4.91
N GLY A 75 -0.97 16.20 4.60
CA GLY A 75 -2.01 16.43 3.59
C GLY A 75 -3.32 15.67 3.87
N SER A 76 -3.83 14.96 2.87
CA SER A 76 -5.06 14.17 2.98
C SER A 76 -4.93 12.99 3.95
N TYR A 77 -3.73 12.39 4.03
CA TYR A 77 -3.47 11.26 4.93
C TYR A 77 -3.55 11.66 6.39
N GLY A 78 -2.96 12.80 6.75
CA GLY A 78 -3.04 13.32 8.12
C GLY A 78 -4.48 13.60 8.54
N GLN A 79 -5.25 14.27 7.68
CA GLN A 79 -6.66 14.57 7.95
C GLN A 79 -7.52 13.31 8.10
N ALA A 80 -7.27 12.29 7.29
CA ALA A 80 -7.97 11.01 7.39
C ALA A 80 -7.59 10.25 8.67
N MET A 81 -6.30 10.23 9.03
CA MET A 81 -5.80 9.54 10.22
C MET A 81 -6.33 10.16 11.52
N THR A 82 -6.51 11.48 11.58
CA THR A 82 -7.17 12.14 12.71
C THR A 82 -8.63 11.69 12.87
N LYS A 83 -9.33 11.37 11.78
CA LYS A 83 -10.72 10.87 11.85
C LYS A 83 -10.79 9.43 12.36
N HIS A 84 -9.73 8.64 12.16
CA HIS A 84 -9.60 7.26 12.66
C HIS A 84 -9.03 7.19 14.08
N GLU A 85 -9.19 8.24 14.90
CA GLU A 85 -8.57 8.47 16.22
C GLU A 85 -8.66 7.33 17.25
N SER A 86 -9.44 6.27 17.00
CA SER A 86 -9.45 5.02 17.79
C SER A 86 -8.37 3.98 17.38
N ARG A 87 -7.59 4.20 16.31
CA ARG A 87 -6.67 3.20 15.72
C ARG A 87 -5.20 3.66 15.66
N ARG A 88 -4.67 4.16 16.79
CA ARG A 88 -3.30 4.71 16.90
C ARG A 88 -2.16 3.76 16.46
N ASP A 89 -2.39 2.46 16.34
CA ASP A 89 -1.39 1.50 15.92
C ASP A 89 -1.16 1.47 14.39
N GLU A 90 -2.12 1.94 13.58
CA GLU A 90 -2.03 1.95 12.11
C GLU A 90 -1.03 3.00 11.57
N SER A 91 -0.82 4.12 12.28
CA SER A 91 0.15 5.14 11.84
C SER A 91 1.61 4.66 11.97
N LYS A 92 1.96 4.02 13.08
CA LYS A 92 3.30 3.40 13.26
C LYS A 92 3.57 2.32 12.23
N PHE A 93 2.52 1.63 11.86
CA PHE A 93 2.54 0.61 10.84
C PHE A 93 2.83 1.20 9.46
N ILE A 94 2.14 2.28 9.08
CA ILE A 94 2.35 2.94 7.78
C ILE A 94 3.76 3.48 7.73
N ASP A 95 4.25 4.09 8.81
CA ASP A 95 5.63 4.56 8.90
C ASP A 95 6.64 3.41 8.77
N ASP A 96 6.45 2.27 9.46
CA ASP A 96 7.34 1.10 9.36
C ASP A 96 7.32 0.49 7.95
N LEU A 97 6.14 0.35 7.34
CA LEU A 97 5.99 -0.20 5.99
C LEU A 97 6.62 0.73 4.95
N VAL A 98 6.26 2.01 4.98
CA VAL A 98 6.77 3.01 4.03
C VAL A 98 8.27 3.17 4.22
N SER A 99 8.79 3.25 5.45
CA SER A 99 10.23 3.32 5.70
C SER A 99 10.99 2.10 5.20
N LYS A 100 10.47 0.88 5.39
CA LYS A 100 11.08 -0.35 4.85
C LYS A 100 11.10 -0.38 3.33
N ILE A 101 10.05 0.15 2.69
CA ILE A 101 10.00 0.20 1.24
C ILE A 101 10.92 1.30 0.70
N PHE A 102 10.95 2.48 1.30
CA PHE A 102 11.83 3.58 0.89
C PHE A 102 13.32 3.23 0.98
N ILE A 103 13.71 2.27 1.83
CA ILE A 103 15.08 1.74 1.86
C ILE A 103 15.39 0.88 0.62
N LYS A 104 14.38 0.22 0.04
CA LYS A 104 14.51 -0.64 -1.15
C LYS A 104 14.36 0.13 -2.46
N VAL A 105 13.62 1.24 -2.46
CA VAL A 105 13.41 2.09 -3.63
C VAL A 105 14.49 3.17 -3.68
N SER A 106 15.30 3.20 -4.74
CA SER A 106 16.35 4.21 -4.89
C SER A 106 15.74 5.60 -5.03
N PRO A 107 16.32 6.66 -4.43
CA PRO A 107 15.85 8.05 -4.58
C PRO A 107 15.69 8.52 -6.03
N LYS A 108 16.39 7.88 -6.97
CA LYS A 108 16.33 8.17 -8.42
C LYS A 108 15.05 7.63 -9.08
N ASP A 109 14.43 6.60 -8.50
CA ASP A 109 13.21 5.97 -9.01
C ASP A 109 11.93 6.67 -8.52
N LEU A 110 12.10 7.70 -7.67
CA LEU A 110 11.05 8.58 -7.14
C LEU A 110 10.85 9.85 -8.00
N SER A 111 11.38 9.89 -9.23
CA SER A 111 11.28 11.09 -10.07
C SER A 111 9.82 11.40 -10.45
N ARG A 112 9.51 12.71 -10.45
CA ARG A 112 8.16 13.30 -10.40
C ARG A 112 7.38 13.29 -11.72
N ASP A 113 7.89 12.66 -12.78
CA ASP A 113 7.46 12.99 -14.14
C ASP A 113 6.41 12.05 -14.77
N GLU A 114 5.92 11.02 -14.08
CA GLU A 114 4.76 10.26 -14.56
C GLU A 114 3.70 10.02 -13.49
N HIS A 115 2.44 9.92 -13.92
CA HIS A 115 1.24 9.67 -13.11
C HIS A 115 1.32 8.43 -12.19
N ILE A 116 2.36 7.61 -12.34
CA ILE A 116 2.68 6.44 -11.51
C ILE A 116 4.20 6.44 -11.27
N VAL A 117 4.63 6.94 -10.11
CA VAL A 117 6.04 6.96 -9.72
C VAL A 117 6.55 5.52 -9.52
N GLY A 118 7.73 5.21 -10.03
CA GLY A 118 8.39 3.91 -9.82
C GLY A 118 7.85 2.73 -10.64
N ARG A 119 6.99 2.97 -11.65
CA ARG A 119 6.37 1.92 -12.48
C ARG A 119 7.41 1.01 -13.15
N GLU A 120 8.44 1.59 -13.77
CA GLU A 120 9.47 0.81 -14.48
C GLU A 120 10.28 -0.07 -13.53
N TYR A 121 10.66 0.48 -12.36
CA TYR A 121 11.32 -0.26 -11.29
C TYR A 121 10.45 -1.44 -10.82
N LEU A 122 9.17 -1.19 -10.55
CA LEU A 122 8.24 -2.18 -10.05
C LEU A 122 8.00 -3.31 -11.06
N VAL A 123 7.91 -2.99 -12.36
CA VAL A 123 7.81 -4.02 -13.41
C VAL A 123 9.08 -4.87 -13.49
N LYS A 124 10.27 -4.27 -13.43
CA LYS A 124 11.54 -4.98 -13.47
C LYS A 124 11.70 -5.92 -12.28
N GLU A 125 11.37 -5.43 -11.09
CA GLU A 125 11.49 -6.16 -9.84
C GLU A 125 10.46 -7.30 -9.73
N LEU A 126 9.24 -7.11 -10.22
CA LEU A 126 8.25 -8.19 -10.29
C LEU A 126 8.68 -9.31 -11.25
N LYS A 127 9.27 -8.95 -12.39
CA LYS A 127 9.76 -9.93 -13.37
C LYS A 127 10.84 -10.84 -12.78
N SER A 128 11.78 -10.27 -12.02
CA SER A 128 12.86 -11.04 -11.38
C SER A 128 12.36 -12.01 -10.30
N HIS A 129 11.25 -11.70 -9.62
CA HIS A 129 10.69 -12.54 -8.56
C HIS A 129 9.70 -13.60 -9.04
N LEU A 130 9.20 -13.44 -10.26
CA LEU A 130 8.23 -14.34 -10.87
C LEU A 130 8.87 -15.27 -11.92
N ASP A 131 10.20 -15.27 -12.04
CA ASP A 131 10.94 -16.00 -13.06
C ASP A 131 10.41 -15.72 -14.48
N LEU A 132 9.87 -14.51 -14.68
CA LEU A 132 9.34 -14.05 -15.97
C LEU A 132 10.48 -13.38 -16.75
N GLU A 133 11.50 -14.15 -17.10
CA GLU A 133 12.47 -13.75 -18.12
C GLU A 133 12.02 -14.24 -19.50
N SER A 134 12.03 -13.32 -20.47
CA SER A 134 12.07 -13.61 -21.92
C SER A 134 13.32 -12.95 -22.46
#